data_AF-A0A2V8QT58-F1
#
_entry.id   AF-A0A2V8QT58-F1
#
_cell.length_a   1.000
_cell.length_b   1.000
_cell.length_c   1.000
_cell.angle_alpha   90.00
_cell.angle_beta   90.00
_cell.angle_gamma   90.00
#
_symmetry.space_group_name_H-M   'P 1'
#
loop_
_entity.id
_entity.type
_entity.pdbx_description
1 polymer ?
#
loop_
_entity_poly.entity_id
_entity_poly.type
_entity_poly.pdbx_seq_one_letter_code
_entity_poly.pdbx_strand_id
1 'polypeptide(L)'
;INYYRANVFRSLFRGGTETRRDADGRIRVPTLFIYGEHDIAVIPSTVRDLGRFIDAPYRERRIPDSGHWVQNEAVDEVNSALLEFLDAGS
;
A
#
# COMPACT_ATOMS: atom_id res chain seq x y z
N ILE A 1 11.96 -2.59 -14.93
CA ILE A 1 10.54 -2.28 -15.18
C ILE A 1 9.79 -3.55 -15.62
N ASN A 2 9.32 -4.38 -14.68
CA ASN A 2 8.20 -5.32 -14.86
C ASN A 2 7.91 -6.12 -13.56
N TYR A 3 7.41 -5.44 -12.51
CA TYR A 3 7.06 -6.10 -11.24
C TYR A 3 5.95 -7.17 -11.45
N TYR A 4 5.03 -6.92 -12.40
CA TYR A 4 3.96 -7.83 -12.76
C TYR A 4 4.43 -9.16 -13.39
N ARG A 5 5.41 -9.13 -14.31
CA ARG A 5 5.89 -10.38 -14.96
C ARG A 5 6.63 -11.30 -14.00
N ALA A 6 7.40 -10.75 -13.06
CA ALA A 6 8.17 -11.55 -12.11
C ALA A 6 7.27 -12.33 -11.14
N ASN A 7 6.18 -11.72 -10.65
CA ASN A 7 5.30 -12.37 -9.69
C ASN A 7 4.29 -13.33 -10.35
N VAL A 8 3.79 -13.04 -11.55
CA VAL A 8 2.89 -13.94 -12.28
C VAL A 8 3.63 -15.20 -12.75
N PHE A 9 4.85 -15.05 -13.28
CA PHE A 9 5.65 -16.20 -13.71
C PHE A 9 6.08 -17.08 -12.52
N ARG A 10 6.38 -16.45 -11.36
CA ARG A 10 6.65 -17.17 -10.11
C ARG A 10 5.45 -17.96 -9.63
N SER A 11 4.24 -17.38 -9.70
CA SER A 11 2.99 -18.02 -9.27
C SER A 11 2.55 -19.19 -10.16
N LEU A 12 2.90 -19.17 -11.45
CA LEU A 12 2.43 -20.19 -12.41
C LEU A 12 3.39 -21.38 -12.57
N PHE A 13 4.69 -21.18 -12.35
CA PHE A 13 5.72 -22.20 -12.67
C PHE A 13 6.45 -22.78 -11.46
N ARG A 14 6.24 -22.26 -10.25
CA ARG A 14 6.77 -22.85 -9.01
C ARG A 14 5.66 -22.96 -7.98
N GLY A 15 5.05 -24.13 -7.89
CA GLY A 15 4.26 -24.50 -6.71
C GLY A 15 5.10 -24.32 -5.44
N GLY A 16 4.51 -23.65 -4.43
CA GLY A 16 5.11 -23.42 -3.11
C GLY A 16 5.52 -21.95 -2.92
N THR A 17 4.97 -21.20 -1.99
CA THR A 17 4.42 -21.54 -0.67
C THR A 17 2.98 -21.08 -0.56
N GLU A 18 2.10 -21.92 0.01
CA GLU A 18 0.87 -21.41 0.61
C GLU A 18 1.27 -20.35 1.64
N THR A 19 1.06 -19.07 1.30
CA THR A 19 1.06 -18.04 2.31
C THR A 19 -0.04 -18.44 3.27
N ARG A 20 0.35 -18.71 4.52
CA ARG A 20 -0.58 -18.93 5.63
C ARG A 20 -1.54 -17.75 5.64
N ARG A 21 -2.69 -17.89 5.00
CA ARG A 21 -3.76 -16.90 5.05
C ARG A 21 -4.27 -17.02 6.47
N ASP A 22 -3.96 -16.03 7.30
CA ASP A 22 -4.62 -15.89 8.59
C ASP A 22 -6.13 -15.95 8.33
N ALA A 23 -6.83 -16.75 9.14
CA ALA A 23 -8.19 -17.23 8.82
C ALA A 23 -9.25 -16.13 8.66
N ASP A 24 -8.93 -14.90 9.08
CA ASP A 24 -9.76 -13.70 8.96
C ASP A 24 -9.36 -12.76 7.81
N GLY A 25 -8.22 -13.00 7.14
CA GLY A 25 -7.71 -12.19 6.03
C GLY A 25 -7.22 -10.79 6.42
N ARG A 26 -6.96 -10.53 7.71
CA ARG A 26 -6.55 -9.20 8.20
C ARG A 26 -5.03 -8.99 8.18
N ILE A 27 -4.61 -7.75 7.98
CA ILE A 27 -3.19 -7.36 8.00
C ILE A 27 -2.76 -7.09 9.44
N ARG A 28 -1.69 -7.75 9.92
CA ARG A 28 -1.24 -7.70 11.34
C ARG A 28 0.09 -6.96 11.56
N VAL A 29 0.53 -6.21 10.56
CA VAL A 29 1.77 -5.44 10.60
C VAL A 29 1.47 -3.95 10.40
N PRO A 30 2.29 -3.03 10.95
CA PRO A 30 2.15 -1.61 10.70
C PRO A 30 1.99 -1.33 9.21
N THR A 31 1.04 -0.48 8.85
CA THR A 31 0.68 -0.22 7.46
C THR A 31 0.51 1.28 7.23
N LEU A 32 1.21 1.81 6.22
CA LEU A 32 1.03 3.15 5.70
C LEU A 32 0.36 3.06 4.31
N PHE A 33 -0.75 3.76 4.13
CA PHE A 33 -1.44 3.91 2.85
C PHE A 33 -1.30 5.35 2.36
N ILE A 34 -0.76 5.54 1.15
CA ILE A 34 -0.55 6.86 0.52
C ILE A 34 -1.29 6.89 -0.81
N TYR A 35 -2.07 7.94 -1.08
CA TYR A 35 -2.71 8.14 -2.38
C TYR A 35 -2.94 9.63 -2.68
N GLY A 36 -3.10 9.94 -3.97
CA GLY A 36 -3.47 11.27 -4.45
C GLY A 36 -4.98 11.45 -4.53
N GLU A 37 -5.50 12.62 -4.14
CA GLU A 37 -6.96 12.86 -4.15
C GLU A 37 -7.53 13.09 -5.56
N HIS A 38 -6.69 13.37 -6.55
CA HIS A 38 -7.06 13.44 -7.96
C HIS A 38 -6.93 12.10 -8.70
N ASP A 39 -6.68 10.99 -7.97
CA ASP A 39 -6.58 9.66 -8.58
C ASP A 39 -7.95 9.17 -9.08
N ILE A 40 -8.03 8.89 -10.38
CA ILE A 40 -9.22 8.39 -11.06
C ILE A 40 -9.42 6.87 -10.90
N ALA A 41 -8.37 6.14 -10.54
CA ALA A 41 -8.39 4.70 -10.31
C ALA A 41 -8.60 4.36 -8.82
N VAL A 42 -7.96 5.10 -7.93
CA VAL A 42 -8.11 4.98 -6.48
C VAL A 42 -8.92 6.17 -5.95
N ILE A 43 -10.23 6.11 -6.18
CA ILE A 43 -11.13 7.19 -5.77
C ILE A 43 -11.23 7.22 -4.23
N PRO A 44 -11.17 8.38 -3.56
CA PRO A 44 -11.25 8.49 -2.10
C PRO A 44 -12.41 7.71 -1.46
N SER A 45 -13.52 7.57 -2.19
CA SER A 45 -14.69 6.83 -1.73
C SER A 45 -14.50 5.32 -1.60
N THR A 46 -13.62 4.72 -2.41
CA THR A 46 -13.37 3.27 -2.42
C THR A 46 -12.40 2.84 -1.34
N VAL A 47 -11.63 3.79 -0.81
CA VAL A 47 -10.60 3.58 0.22
C VAL A 47 -11.04 4.01 1.62
N ARG A 48 -12.29 4.47 1.76
CA ARG A 48 -12.88 4.73 3.08
C ARG A 48 -12.85 3.45 3.92
N ASP A 49 -12.48 3.63 5.19
CA ASP A 49 -12.45 2.60 6.21
C ASP A 49 -11.48 1.44 5.93
N LEU A 50 -10.45 1.61 5.08
CA LEU A 50 -9.42 0.58 4.84
C LEU A 50 -8.77 0.09 6.15
N GLY A 51 -8.64 0.97 7.14
CA GLY A 51 -8.14 0.62 8.47
C GLY A 51 -8.88 -0.54 9.15
N ARG A 52 -10.15 -0.81 8.81
CA ARG A 52 -10.93 -1.93 9.40
C ARG A 52 -10.38 -3.31 9.04
N PHE A 53 -9.53 -3.40 8.02
CA PHE A 53 -8.89 -4.64 7.57
C PHE A 53 -7.48 -4.82 8.16
N ILE A 54 -7.03 -3.90 9.01
CA ILE A 54 -5.67 -3.84 9.54
C ILE A 54 -5.74 -3.92 11.07
N ASP A 55 -5.34 -5.06 11.63
CA ASP A 55 -5.22 -5.31 13.07
C ASP A 55 -3.82 -4.93 13.56
N ALA A 56 -3.38 -3.72 13.21
CA ALA A 56 -2.06 -3.17 13.53
C ALA A 56 -2.09 -1.63 13.36
N PRO A 57 -1.03 -0.89 13.76
CA PRO A 57 -0.96 0.54 13.52
C PRO A 57 -1.17 0.87 12.04
N TYR A 58 -2.21 1.65 11.74
CA TYR A 58 -2.56 2.09 10.40
C TYR A 58 -2.40 3.61 10.29
N ARG A 59 -1.79 4.07 9.19
CA ARG A 59 -1.69 5.49 8.83
C ARG A 59 -2.15 5.68 7.40
N GLU A 60 -2.88 6.77 7.18
CA GLU A 60 -3.33 7.19 5.86
C GLU A 60 -2.73 8.57 5.54
N ARG A 61 -2.15 8.72 4.36
CA ARG A 61 -1.62 9.98 3.85
C ARG A 61 -2.27 10.31 2.51
N ARG A 62 -3.08 11.36 2.52
CA ARG A 62 -3.73 11.91 1.32
C ARG A 62 -2.88 13.05 0.79
N ILE A 63 -2.64 13.06 -0.51
CA ILE A 63 -1.93 14.14 -1.21
C ILE A 63 -2.93 14.87 -2.10
N PRO A 64 -3.42 16.07 -1.70
CA PRO A 64 -4.49 16.76 -2.41
C PRO A 64 -4.21 17.01 -3.89
N ASP A 65 -3.00 17.48 -4.22
CA ASP A 65 -2.64 17.94 -5.56
C ASP A 65 -2.04 16.84 -6.46
N SER A 66 -2.20 15.57 -6.12
CA SER A 66 -1.65 14.44 -6.88
C SER A 66 -2.73 13.46 -7.36
N GLY A 67 -2.46 12.83 -8.50
CA GLY A 67 -3.24 11.76 -9.12
C GLY A 67 -2.65 10.37 -8.85
N HIS A 68 -2.63 9.54 -9.90
CA HIS A 68 -2.36 8.10 -9.75
C HIS A 68 -0.92 7.76 -9.41
N TRP A 69 0.05 8.57 -9.85
CA TRP A 69 1.47 8.30 -9.68
C TRP A 69 2.06 9.17 -8.57
N VAL A 70 1.50 9.06 -7.37
CA VAL A 70 1.79 9.95 -6.23
C VAL A 70 3.28 10.05 -5.89
N GLN A 71 4.03 8.95 -6.00
CA GLN A 71 5.48 8.94 -5.77
C GLN A 71 6.29 9.73 -6.80
N ASN A 72 5.74 9.98 -7.99
CA ASN A 72 6.37 10.75 -9.06
C ASN A 72 5.95 12.21 -9.02
N GLU A 73 4.73 12.48 -8.57
CA GLU A 73 4.11 13.81 -8.58
C GLU A 73 4.36 14.59 -7.28
N ALA A 74 4.46 13.88 -6.15
CA ALA A 74 4.68 14.44 -4.81
C ALA A 74 5.83 13.70 -4.10
N VAL A 75 7.01 13.76 -4.72
CA VAL A 75 8.20 13.01 -4.32
C VAL A 75 8.59 13.30 -2.87
N ASP A 76 8.58 14.57 -2.47
CA ASP A 76 9.02 14.99 -1.14
C ASP A 76 8.05 14.51 -0.07
N GLU A 77 6.75 14.69 -0.27
CA GLU A 77 5.71 14.28 0.66
C GLU A 77 5.68 12.76 0.84
N VAL A 78 5.85 12.01 -0.25
CA VAL A 78 5.89 10.54 -0.22
C VAL A 78 7.14 10.06 0.51
N ASN A 79 8.32 10.62 0.20
CA ASN A 79 9.56 10.24 0.86
C ASN A 79 9.54 10.56 2.36
N SER A 80 9.05 11.74 2.75
CA SER A 80 8.89 12.10 4.17
C SER A 80 7.96 11.13 4.88
N ALA A 81 6.80 10.81 4.31
CA ALA A 81 5.86 9.87 4.92
C ALA A 81 6.46 8.46 5.06
N LEU A 82 7.24 8.01 4.08
CA LEU A 82 7.94 6.72 4.13
C LEU A 82 9.02 6.70 5.23
N LEU A 83 9.85 7.74 5.31
CA LEU A 83 10.89 7.84 6.34
C LEU A 83 10.29 7.86 7.75
N GLU A 84 9.27 8.70 7.98
CA GLU A 84 8.55 8.75 9.26
C GLU A 84 7.96 7.39 9.65
N PHE A 85 7.44 6.64 8.68
CA PHE A 85 6.87 5.32 8.93
C PHE A 85 7.93 4.27 9.26
N LEU A 86 9.08 4.30 8.57
CA LEU A 86 10.18 3.37 8.80
C LEU A 86 10.88 3.64 10.13
N ASP A 87 11.07 4.91 10.50
CA ASP A 87 11.66 5.30 11.80
C ASP A 87 10.73 4.96 12.97
N ALA A 88 9.41 5.05 12.79
CA ALA A 88 8.45 4.67 13.84
C ALA A 88 8.40 3.16 14.12
N GLY A 89 9.00 2.34 13.25
CA GLY A 89 9.08 0.88 13.40
C GLY A 89 10.43 0.37 13.92
N SER A 90 11.43 1.24 14.13
CA SER A 90 12.74 0.90 14.70
C SER A 90 12.70 0.79 16.23
#